data_AF-C0BEU9-F1
#
_entry.id   AF-C0BEU9-F1
#
_cell.length_a   1.000
_cell.length_b   1.000
_cell.length_c   1.000
_cell.angle_alpha   90.00
_cell.angle_beta   90.00
_cell.angle_gamma   90.00
#
_symmetry.space_group_name_H-M   'P 1'
#
loop_
_entity.id
_entity.type
_entity.pdbx_description
1 polymer ?
#
loop_
_entity_poly.entity_id
_entity_poly.type
_entity_poly.pdbx_seq_one_letter_code
_entity_poly.pdbx_strand_id
1 'polypeptide(L)'
;MIQEGSLSGFISINPRWSGFKARDYFEASQSVLKPANMNVPDTITASAGSFDLRDYEVARGQFFSSVGRISVSFSYKQISFNKDAIRKFPNIKFVELLIHPSSKLLAIRPCSSETKNKVQWSRLKDGQLIPKPISGAAFLPTLYEIFKWDKKCKYRILGVATKRQ
;
A
#
# COMPACT_ATOMS: atom_id res chain seq x y z
N MET A 1 -2.22 -0.19 15.01
CA MET A 1 -3.44 0.05 14.22
C MET A 1 -3.87 1.50 14.44
N ILE A 2 -4.31 2.20 13.39
CA ILE A 2 -4.79 3.60 13.50
C ILE A 2 -6.31 3.55 13.64
N GLN A 3 -6.83 4.14 14.71
CA GLN A 3 -8.25 4.05 15.07
C GLN A 3 -9.10 5.15 14.43
N GLU A 4 -8.53 6.33 14.15
CA GLU A 4 -9.29 7.50 13.72
C GLU A 4 -8.68 8.25 12.52
N GLY A 5 -9.51 9.03 11.83
CA GLY A 5 -9.15 9.84 10.67
C GLY A 5 -9.05 9.06 9.36
N SER A 6 -8.49 9.70 8.32
CA SER A 6 -8.40 9.14 6.96
C SER A 6 -7.54 7.87 6.81
N LEU A 7 -6.84 7.48 7.88
CA LEU A 7 -6.04 6.26 7.96
C LEU A 7 -6.65 5.23 8.92
N SER A 8 -7.91 5.40 9.33
CA SER A 8 -8.62 4.40 10.14
C SER A 8 -8.61 3.02 9.44
N GLY A 9 -8.41 1.96 10.22
CA GLY A 9 -8.31 0.59 9.70
C GLY A 9 -6.95 0.23 9.08
N PHE A 10 -6.04 1.19 8.91
CA PHE A 10 -4.67 0.91 8.48
C PHE A 10 -3.79 0.38 9.62
N ILE A 11 -2.91 -0.55 9.26
CA ILE A 11 -1.97 -1.22 10.16
C ILE A 11 -0.54 -0.87 9.75
N SER A 12 0.29 -0.46 10.71
CA SER A 12 1.71 -0.16 10.48
C SER A 12 2.49 -1.45 10.23
N ILE A 13 3.29 -1.46 9.16
CA ILE A 13 4.15 -2.57 8.79
C ILE A 13 5.44 -2.45 9.57
N ASN A 14 5.83 -3.51 10.27
CA ASN A 14 7.15 -3.60 10.86
C ASN A 14 8.13 -4.17 9.82
N PRO A 15 9.10 -3.38 9.32
CA PRO A 15 10.00 -3.83 8.26
C PRO A 15 10.96 -4.95 8.69
N ARG A 16 11.06 -5.23 9.99
CA ARG A 16 12.03 -6.16 10.59
C ARG A 16 11.39 -7.38 11.24
N TRP A 17 10.07 -7.52 11.21
CA TRP A 17 9.36 -8.61 11.89
C TRP A 17 8.51 -9.41 10.91
N SER A 18 8.85 -10.70 10.75
CA SER A 18 8.14 -11.64 9.88
C SER A 18 7.09 -12.49 10.59
N GLY A 19 6.95 -12.31 11.91
CA GLY A 19 5.99 -13.06 12.73
C GLY A 19 4.55 -12.64 12.49
N PHE A 20 4.30 -11.39 12.08
CA PHE A 20 2.96 -10.87 11.80
C PHE A 20 2.48 -11.34 10.43
N LYS A 21 1.47 -12.22 10.43
CA LYS A 21 0.94 -12.92 9.26
C LYS A 21 -0.29 -12.21 8.70
N ALA A 22 -0.74 -12.67 7.52
CA ALA A 22 -1.87 -12.06 6.83
C ALA A 22 -3.12 -12.04 7.72
N ARG A 23 -3.40 -13.16 8.40
CA ARG A 23 -4.50 -13.28 9.37
C ARG A 23 -4.46 -12.17 10.43
N ASP A 24 -3.29 -11.93 11.04
CA ASP A 24 -3.13 -10.92 12.09
C ASP A 24 -3.43 -9.51 11.55
N TYR A 25 -3.05 -9.21 10.30
CA TYR A 25 -3.42 -7.94 9.65
C TYR A 25 -4.93 -7.80 9.50
N PHE A 26 -5.62 -8.83 9.01
CA PHE A 26 -7.08 -8.80 8.82
C PHE A 26 -7.82 -8.64 10.15
N GLU A 27 -7.47 -9.42 11.17
CA GLU A 27 -8.06 -9.33 12.51
C GLU A 27 -7.82 -7.94 13.13
N ALA A 28 -6.58 -7.43 13.06
CA ALA A 28 -6.25 -6.11 13.58
C ALA A 28 -6.99 -4.97 12.86
N SER A 29 -7.26 -5.10 11.56
CA SER A 29 -7.99 -4.08 10.78
C SER A 29 -9.49 -4.11 11.09
N GLN A 30 -10.09 -5.31 11.20
CA GLN A 30 -11.51 -5.49 11.47
C GLN A 30 -11.94 -5.00 12.85
N SER A 31 -11.06 -5.09 13.86
CA SER A 31 -11.37 -4.58 15.21
C SER A 31 -11.63 -3.07 15.29
N VAL A 32 -11.33 -2.29 14.23
CA VAL A 32 -11.65 -0.85 14.12
C VAL A 32 -13.03 -0.59 13.53
N LEU A 33 -13.60 -1.58 12.82
CA LEU A 33 -14.94 -1.45 12.25
C LEU A 33 -15.94 -1.38 13.40
N LYS A 34 -16.41 -0.18 13.72
CA LYS A 34 -17.66 0.00 14.47
C LYS A 34 -18.75 -0.72 13.67
N PRO A 35 -19.71 -1.42 14.31
CA PRO A 35 -20.83 -2.04 13.60
C PRO A 35 -21.72 -0.94 13.02
N ALA A 36 -21.35 -0.45 11.84
CA ALA A 36 -22.13 0.50 11.06
C ALA A 36 -22.39 -0.17 9.71
N ASN A 37 -23.61 -0.71 9.60
CA ASN A 37 -24.30 -1.13 8.39
C ASN A 37 -23.46 -1.97 7.42
N MET A 38 -23.47 -3.29 7.61
CA MET A 38 -23.31 -4.23 6.50
C MET A 38 -24.38 -3.89 5.47
N ASN A 39 -24.03 -3.12 4.43
CA ASN A 39 -24.81 -3.13 3.21
C ASN A 39 -24.71 -4.56 2.67
N VAL A 40 -25.84 -5.25 2.75
CA VAL A 40 -26.11 -6.52 2.08
C VAL A 40 -25.70 -6.36 0.61
N PRO A 41 -24.98 -7.31 -0.01
CA PRO A 41 -24.71 -7.21 -1.43
C PRO A 41 -26.04 -7.29 -2.19
N ASP A 42 -26.33 -6.28 -3.01
CA ASP A 42 -27.43 -6.34 -3.97
C ASP A 42 -27.21 -7.55 -4.89
N THR A 43 -28.02 -8.58 -4.69
CA THR A 43 -27.94 -9.81 -5.48
C THR A 43 -28.60 -9.55 -6.83
N ILE A 44 -27.81 -9.16 -7.83
CA ILE A 44 -28.27 -9.06 -9.22
C ILE A 44 -28.03 -10.42 -9.89
N THR A 45 -29.12 -11.13 -10.16
CA THR A 45 -29.10 -12.41 -10.88
C THR A 45 -28.86 -12.17 -12.37
N ALA A 46 -27.72 -12.61 -12.88
CA ALA A 46 -27.39 -12.54 -14.31
C ALA A 46 -28.12 -13.66 -15.08
N SER A 47 -28.71 -13.34 -16.24
CA SER A 47 -29.41 -14.32 -17.09
C SER A 47 -28.42 -15.18 -17.88
N ALA A 48 -28.78 -16.43 -18.18
CA ALA A 48 -27.96 -17.34 -18.95
C ALA A 48 -27.63 -16.75 -20.34
N GLY A 49 -26.35 -16.51 -20.61
CA GLY A 49 -25.86 -15.87 -21.83
C GLY A 49 -25.42 -14.42 -21.69
N SER A 50 -25.54 -13.80 -20.51
CA SER A 50 -24.96 -12.47 -20.28
C SER A 50 -23.45 -12.54 -20.06
N PHE A 51 -22.69 -11.66 -20.72
CA PHE A 51 -21.27 -11.48 -20.45
C PHE A 51 -21.07 -10.97 -19.01
N ASP A 52 -20.47 -11.80 -18.16
CA ASP A 52 -20.18 -11.46 -16.78
C ASP A 52 -18.89 -10.63 -16.68
N LEU A 53 -19.05 -9.32 -16.55
CA LEU A 53 -17.95 -8.36 -16.37
C LEU A 53 -17.75 -7.95 -14.90
N ARG A 54 -18.37 -8.65 -13.94
CA ARG A 54 -18.33 -8.25 -12.51
C ARG A 54 -16.92 -8.20 -11.92
N ASP A 55 -15.99 -8.96 -12.50
CA ASP A 55 -14.56 -8.99 -12.11
C ASP A 55 -13.63 -8.33 -13.14
N TYR A 56 -14.18 -7.71 -14.19
CA TYR A 56 -13.39 -7.03 -15.23
C TYR A 56 -13.38 -5.51 -14.99
N GLU A 57 -12.19 -4.96 -14.73
CA GLU A 57 -11.99 -3.51 -14.68
C GLU A 57 -11.36 -3.01 -15.99
N VAL A 58 -12.09 -2.14 -16.72
CA VAL A 58 -11.56 -1.50 -17.94
C VAL A 58 -10.61 -0.37 -17.53
N ALA A 59 -9.31 -0.63 -17.57
CA ALA A 59 -8.29 0.38 -17.32
C ALA A 59 -8.16 1.34 -18.51
N ARG A 60 -8.47 2.62 -18.33
CA ARG A 60 -8.29 3.64 -19.39
C ARG A 60 -6.81 3.85 -19.72
N GLY A 61 -6.47 3.87 -21.01
CA GLY A 61 -5.11 4.06 -21.57
C GLY A 61 -4.29 5.18 -20.91
N GLN A 62 -4.94 6.30 -20.62
CA GLN A 62 -4.36 7.48 -19.96
C GLN A 62 -3.79 7.20 -18.55
N PHE A 63 -4.28 6.17 -17.85
CA PHE A 63 -3.76 5.78 -16.54
C PHE A 63 -2.42 5.02 -16.62
N PHE A 64 -2.04 4.53 -17.79
CA PHE A 64 -0.76 3.84 -18.00
C PHE A 64 0.41 4.80 -18.27
N SER A 65 0.15 6.10 -18.48
CA SER A 65 1.24 7.09 -18.48
C SER A 65 1.81 7.23 -17.07
N SER A 66 3.06 6.80 -16.88
CA SER A 66 3.76 6.88 -15.60
C SER A 66 4.48 8.22 -15.40
N VAL A 67 4.52 9.07 -16.43
CA VAL A 67 5.24 10.35 -16.39
C VAL A 67 4.57 11.28 -15.39
N GLY A 68 5.33 11.72 -14.38
CA GLY A 68 4.86 12.64 -13.34
C GLY A 68 3.93 12.03 -12.27
N ARG A 69 3.62 10.73 -12.35
CA ARG A 69 2.79 10.04 -11.34
C ARG A 69 3.66 9.42 -10.26
N ILE A 70 3.25 9.53 -9.00
CA ILE A 70 3.94 8.83 -7.92
C ILE A 70 3.65 7.34 -8.01
N SER A 71 4.66 6.51 -7.76
CA SER A 71 4.50 5.06 -7.81
C SER A 71 5.43 4.34 -6.87
N VAL A 72 5.03 3.13 -6.52
CA VAL A 72 5.85 2.15 -5.78
C VAL A 72 5.88 0.85 -6.56
N SER A 73 7.07 0.29 -6.71
CA SER A 73 7.29 -1.00 -7.36
C SER A 73 7.63 -2.03 -6.30
N PHE A 74 7.02 -3.20 -6.41
CA PHE A 74 7.20 -4.35 -5.55
C PHE A 74 7.86 -5.47 -6.33
N SER A 75 8.85 -6.08 -5.72
CA SER A 75 9.31 -7.43 -6.02
C SER A 75 9.14 -8.28 -4.77
N TYR A 76 9.33 -9.59 -4.86
CA TYR A 76 9.26 -10.43 -3.66
C TYR A 76 10.37 -10.14 -2.63
N LYS A 77 11.46 -9.47 -3.06
CA LYS A 77 12.63 -9.18 -2.22
C LYS A 77 12.66 -7.76 -1.67
N GLN A 78 12.18 -6.78 -2.42
CA GLN A 78 12.28 -5.36 -2.09
C GLN A 78 11.14 -4.52 -2.68
N ILE A 79 10.96 -3.34 -2.11
CA ILE A 79 10.11 -2.28 -2.64
C ILE A 79 10.95 -1.04 -3.01
N SER A 80 10.52 -0.29 -4.01
CA SER A 80 11.16 0.97 -4.38
C SER A 80 10.15 2.01 -4.83
N PHE A 81 10.35 3.24 -4.37
CA PHE A 81 9.58 4.41 -4.77
C PHE A 81 10.22 5.07 -5.98
N ASN A 82 9.42 5.67 -6.86
CA ASN A 82 9.98 6.47 -7.94
C ASN A 82 10.41 7.86 -7.43
N LYS A 83 11.16 8.59 -8.27
CA LYS A 83 11.66 9.93 -7.91
C LYS A 83 10.54 10.92 -7.61
N ASP A 84 9.41 10.82 -8.31
CA ASP A 84 8.27 11.72 -8.11
C ASP A 84 7.61 11.55 -6.73
N ALA A 85 7.56 10.32 -6.19
CA ALA A 85 7.11 10.08 -4.83
C ALA A 85 8.00 10.79 -3.80
N ILE A 86 9.33 10.70 -3.96
CA ILE A 86 10.29 11.36 -3.07
C ILE A 86 10.15 12.88 -3.15
N ARG A 87 9.93 13.43 -4.33
CA ARG A 87 9.72 14.88 -4.53
C ARG A 87 8.47 15.42 -3.83
N LYS A 88 7.44 14.59 -3.59
CA LYS A 88 6.24 15.01 -2.84
C LYS A 88 6.50 15.25 -1.35
N PHE A 89 7.60 14.73 -0.82
CA PHE A 89 7.97 14.82 0.59
C PHE A 89 9.42 15.34 0.70
N PRO A 90 9.65 16.63 0.42
CA PRO A 90 10.99 17.20 0.46
C PRO A 90 11.59 17.02 1.86
N ASN A 91 12.89 16.70 1.91
CA ASN A 91 13.67 16.53 3.14
C ASN A 91 13.22 15.37 4.06
N ILE A 92 12.33 14.48 3.61
CA ILE A 92 11.90 13.32 4.38
C ILE A 92 12.77 12.09 4.07
N LYS A 93 13.54 11.67 5.07
CA LYS A 93 14.39 10.45 5.01
C LYS A 93 13.69 9.18 5.48
N PHE A 94 12.74 9.31 6.41
CA PHE A 94 12.08 8.19 7.06
C PHE A 94 10.56 8.29 6.90
N VAL A 95 9.94 7.15 6.63
CA VAL A 95 8.49 7.01 6.51
C VAL A 95 8.03 5.78 7.27
N GLU A 96 6.76 5.75 7.65
CA GLU A 96 6.06 4.52 8.01
C GLU A 96 5.28 4.01 6.81
N LEU A 97 5.28 2.68 6.65
CA LEU A 97 4.44 1.98 5.69
C LEU A 97 3.20 1.45 6.41
N LEU A 98 2.03 1.69 5.84
CA LEU A 98 0.75 1.33 6.40
C LEU A 98 -0.03 0.52 5.37
N ILE A 99 -0.73 -0.53 5.80
CA ILE A 99 -1.60 -1.33 4.93
C ILE A 99 -3.01 -1.39 5.47
N HIS A 100 -3.99 -1.27 4.57
CA HIS A 100 -5.35 -1.68 4.83
C HIS A 100 -5.61 -3.01 4.08
N PRO A 101 -5.71 -4.15 4.79
CA PRO A 101 -5.71 -5.47 4.15
C PRO A 101 -6.98 -5.72 3.33
N SER A 102 -8.17 -5.31 3.79
CA SER A 102 -9.43 -5.56 3.06
C SER A 102 -9.55 -4.76 1.76
N SER A 103 -9.25 -3.45 1.79
CA SER A 103 -9.25 -2.58 0.60
C SER A 103 -7.98 -2.70 -0.24
N LYS A 104 -7.01 -3.49 0.20
CA LYS A 104 -5.71 -3.69 -0.44
C LYS A 104 -4.94 -2.38 -0.71
N LEU A 105 -5.08 -1.40 0.18
CA LEU A 105 -4.43 -0.10 0.04
C LEU A 105 -3.11 -0.03 0.81
N LEU A 106 -2.13 0.66 0.22
CA LEU A 106 -0.90 1.06 0.87
C LEU A 106 -0.94 2.56 1.14
N ALA A 107 -0.67 2.96 2.38
CA ALA A 107 -0.45 4.35 2.75
C ALA A 107 0.96 4.54 3.30
N ILE A 108 1.47 5.76 3.15
CA ILE A 108 2.82 6.13 3.57
C ILE A 108 2.71 7.49 4.22
N ARG A 109 3.40 7.66 5.35
CA ARG A 109 3.48 8.95 6.04
C ARG A 109 4.91 9.22 6.49
N PRO A 110 5.36 10.49 6.47
CA PRO A 110 6.61 10.89 7.11
C PRO A 110 6.63 10.49 8.58
N CYS A 111 7.80 10.11 9.08
CA CYS A 111 7.99 9.81 10.49
C CYS A 111 9.38 10.28 10.98
N SER A 112 9.57 10.31 12.29
CA SER A 112 10.85 10.65 12.90
C SER A 112 11.83 9.47 12.82
N SER A 113 13.11 9.75 13.09
CA SER A 113 14.13 8.70 13.27
C SER A 113 13.88 7.84 14.51
N GLU A 114 13.06 8.26 15.47
CA GLU A 114 12.83 7.47 16.70
C GLU A 114 11.65 6.51 16.56
N THR A 115 10.91 6.58 15.45
CA THR A 115 9.75 5.72 15.20
C THR A 115 10.20 4.26 15.02
N LYS A 116 9.63 3.33 15.80
CA LYS A 116 10.01 1.90 15.80
C LYS A 116 9.93 1.25 14.40
N ASN A 117 8.84 1.51 13.70
CA ASN A 117 8.54 0.97 12.36
C ASN A 117 9.01 1.88 11.22
N LYS A 118 9.95 2.81 11.49
CA LYS A 118 10.52 3.67 10.45
C LYS A 118 11.15 2.84 9.34
N VAL A 119 11.04 3.36 8.13
CA VAL A 119 11.68 2.85 6.93
C VAL A 119 12.43 3.99 6.25
N GLN A 120 13.73 3.79 5.98
CA GLN A 120 14.48 4.76 5.19
C GLN A 120 14.20 4.53 3.71
N TRP A 121 13.33 5.35 3.13
CA TRP A 121 12.91 5.25 1.74
C TRP A 121 13.70 6.14 0.77
N SER A 122 14.56 7.01 1.29
CA SER A 122 15.37 7.96 0.51
C SER A 122 16.77 8.13 1.10
N ARG A 123 17.71 8.57 0.26
CA ARG A 123 19.09 8.89 0.66
C ARG A 123 19.59 10.10 -0.10
N LEU A 124 20.55 10.81 0.48
CA LEU A 124 21.24 11.90 -0.20
C LEU A 124 22.33 11.33 -1.10
N LYS A 125 22.39 11.80 -2.34
CA LYS A 125 23.47 11.53 -3.28
C LYS A 125 23.70 12.81 -4.10
N ASP A 126 24.92 13.31 -4.11
CA ASP A 126 25.30 14.52 -4.86
C ASP A 126 24.38 15.73 -4.56
N GLY A 127 24.04 15.92 -3.28
CA GLY A 127 23.13 16.99 -2.83
C GLY A 127 21.65 16.77 -3.14
N GLN A 128 21.28 15.69 -3.84
CA GLN A 128 19.89 15.38 -4.18
C GLN A 128 19.35 14.18 -3.40
N LEU A 129 18.09 14.27 -2.96
CA LEU A 129 17.36 13.15 -2.37
C LEU A 129 16.90 12.20 -3.47
N ILE A 130 17.46 10.99 -3.45
CA ILE A 130 17.11 9.91 -4.38
C ILE A 130 16.35 8.78 -3.65
N PRO A 131 15.48 8.04 -4.35
CA PRO A 131 14.85 6.87 -3.77
C PRO A 131 15.88 5.83 -3.31
N LYS A 132 15.64 5.22 -2.16
CA LYS A 132 16.41 4.10 -1.62
C LYS A 132 15.52 2.85 -1.65
N PRO A 133 15.94 1.76 -2.34
CA PRO A 133 15.24 0.49 -2.26
C PRO A 133 15.19 -0.02 -0.81
N ILE A 134 14.05 -0.60 -0.43
CA ILE A 134 13.80 -1.12 0.91
C ILE A 134 13.71 -2.63 0.79
N SER A 135 14.65 -3.35 1.43
CA SER A 135 14.54 -4.80 1.57
C SER A 135 13.31 -5.14 2.37
N GLY A 136 12.53 -6.10 1.89
CA GLY A 136 11.29 -6.50 2.52
C GLY A 136 11.17 -8.00 2.76
N ALA A 137 12.30 -8.70 2.90
CA ALA A 137 12.31 -10.13 3.19
C ALA A 137 11.41 -10.52 4.39
N ALA A 138 11.27 -9.63 5.38
CA ALA A 138 10.44 -9.87 6.55
C ALA A 138 8.93 -9.72 6.30
N PHE A 139 8.51 -8.75 5.48
CA PHE A 139 7.10 -8.36 5.37
C PHE A 139 6.47 -8.56 3.99
N LEU A 140 7.27 -8.62 2.92
CA LEU A 140 6.78 -8.79 1.55
C LEU A 140 6.09 -10.13 1.31
N PRO A 141 6.54 -11.27 1.86
CA PRO A 141 5.79 -12.52 1.76
C PRO A 141 4.34 -12.36 2.24
N THR A 142 4.14 -11.72 3.39
CA THR A 142 2.82 -11.44 3.96
C THR A 142 2.03 -10.46 3.08
N LEU A 143 2.67 -9.42 2.54
CA LEU A 143 1.97 -8.49 1.62
C LEU A 143 1.50 -9.16 0.34
N TYR A 144 2.32 -10.05 -0.25
CA TYR A 144 1.94 -10.81 -1.44
C TYR A 144 0.76 -11.73 -1.14
N GLU A 145 0.70 -12.32 0.05
CA GLU A 145 -0.44 -13.11 0.51
C GLU A 145 -1.71 -12.26 0.66
N ILE A 146 -1.64 -11.12 1.37
CA ILE A 146 -2.78 -10.21 1.57
C ILE A 146 -3.34 -9.71 0.23
N PHE A 147 -2.46 -9.31 -0.70
CA PHE A 147 -2.88 -8.80 -2.00
C PHE A 147 -3.28 -9.91 -3.00
N LYS A 148 -3.00 -11.19 -2.66
CA LYS A 148 -3.16 -12.35 -3.55
C LYS A 148 -2.33 -12.21 -4.83
N TRP A 149 -1.09 -11.77 -4.68
CA TRP A 149 -0.14 -11.59 -5.77
C TRP A 149 0.72 -12.83 -5.99
N ASP A 150 0.95 -13.19 -7.25
CA ASP A 150 1.96 -14.19 -7.64
C ASP A 150 3.37 -13.71 -7.26
N LYS A 151 4.09 -14.53 -6.49
CA LYS A 151 5.45 -14.30 -6.00
C LYS A 151 6.51 -14.22 -7.11
N LYS A 152 6.22 -14.74 -8.31
CA LYS A 152 7.09 -14.67 -9.48
C LYS A 152 6.98 -13.34 -10.23
N CYS A 153 5.92 -12.58 -10.00
CA CYS A 153 5.65 -11.33 -10.68
C CYS A 153 6.17 -10.12 -9.90
N LYS A 154 6.35 -9.00 -10.62
CA LYS A 154 6.59 -7.68 -10.04
C LYS A 154 5.34 -6.84 -10.22
N TYR A 155 5.00 -6.07 -9.21
CA TYR A 155 3.79 -5.25 -9.20
C TYR A 155 4.17 -3.79 -9.08
N ARG A 156 3.38 -2.91 -9.69
CA ARG A 156 3.52 -1.47 -9.54
C ARG A 156 2.18 -0.88 -9.16
N ILE A 157 2.17 -0.12 -8.08
CA ILE A 157 1.00 0.66 -7.66
C ILE A 157 1.26 2.12 -8.01
N LEU A 158 0.29 2.74 -8.68
CA LEU A 158 0.23 4.19 -8.85
C LEU A 158 -0.50 4.80 -7.67
N GLY A 159 -0.03 5.95 -7.20
CA GLY A 159 -0.61 6.63 -6.04
C GLY A 159 -0.94 8.09 -6.29
N VAL A 160 -1.50 8.71 -5.26
CA VAL A 160 -1.71 10.16 -5.15
C VAL A 160 -1.16 10.64 -3.80
N ALA A 161 -0.72 11.90 -3.76
CA ALA A 161 -0.26 12.53 -2.52
C ALA A 161 -1.34 13.49 -2.02
N THR A 162 -1.80 13.26 -0.80
CA THR A 162 -2.81 14.10 -0.14
C THR A 162 -2.15 14.90 0.98
N LYS A 163 -2.44 16.21 1.06
CA LYS A 163 -2.09 17.04 2.21
C LYS A 163 -3.23 16.97 3.22
N ARG A 164 -2.92 16.88 4.52
CA ARG A 164 -3.92 17.16 5.56
C ARG A 164 -4.30 18.64 5.42
N GLN A 165 -5.59 18.90 5.19
CA GLN A 165 -6.18 20.22 5.38
C GLN A 165 -6.30 20.50 6.87
#